data_AF-A0A554X4K8-F1
#
_entry.id   AF-A0A554X4K8-F1
#
_cell.length_a   1.000
_cell.length_b   1.000
_cell.length_c   1.000
_cell.angle_alpha   90.00
_cell.angle_beta   90.00
_cell.angle_gamma   90.00
#
_symmetry.space_group_name_H-M   'P 1'
#
loop_
_entity.id
_entity.type
_entity.pdbx_description
1 polymer ?
#
loop_
_entity_poly.entity_id
_entity_poly.type
_entity_poly.pdbx_seq_one_letter_code
_entity_poly.pdbx_strand_id
1 'polypeptide(L)'
;MDRAYEGNETRQLALDLGLDPVVPPHPLRTQPWAYNTEIYKRRNEIERLFRRLKGFRRIFSRFDKLDVMFAAFIHFALIVESLR
;
A
#
# COMPACT_ATOMS: atom_id res chain seq x y z
N MET A 1 -4.49 -1.71 3.36
CA MET A 1 -5.17 -2.73 2.54
C MET A 1 -6.40 -2.11 1.90
N ASP A 2 -6.79 -2.60 0.73
CA ASP A 2 -8.01 -2.14 0.07
C ASP A 2 -9.26 -2.86 0.58
N ARG A 3 -10.44 -2.30 0.34
CA ARG A 3 -11.72 -2.92 0.68
C ARG A 3 -11.86 -4.32 0.08
N ALA A 4 -11.22 -4.60 -1.05
CA ALA A 4 -11.19 -5.94 -1.64
C ALA A 4 -10.52 -7.00 -0.74
N TYR A 5 -9.74 -6.59 0.26
CA TYR A 5 -9.02 -7.47 1.19
C TYR A 5 -9.68 -7.54 2.58
N GLU A 6 -10.94 -7.15 2.69
CA GLU A 6 -11.68 -7.07 3.94
C GLU A 6 -12.15 -8.44 4.50
N GLY A 7 -11.72 -9.54 3.88
CA GLY A 7 -12.11 -10.90 4.23
C GLY A 7 -11.79 -11.23 5.69
N ASN A 8 -12.64 -12.05 6.30
CA ASN A 8 -12.50 -12.45 7.70
C ASN A 8 -11.15 -13.12 7.97
N GLU A 9 -10.71 -13.99 7.05
CA GLU A 9 -9.43 -14.69 7.13
C GLU A 9 -8.25 -13.72 7.08
N THR A 10 -8.25 -12.78 6.14
CA THR A 10 -7.20 -11.74 6.01
C THR A 10 -7.14 -10.86 7.26
N ARG A 11 -8.31 -10.49 7.80
CA ARG A 11 -8.39 -9.69 9.02
C ARG A 11 -7.89 -10.47 10.24
N GLN A 12 -8.27 -11.74 10.36
CA GLN A 12 -7.82 -12.59 11.45
C GLN A 12 -6.30 -12.79 11.40
N LEU A 13 -5.76 -13.07 10.21
CA LEU A 13 -4.32 -13.18 10.00
C LEU A 13 -3.58 -11.89 10.40
N ALA A 14 -4.11 -10.71 10.05
CA ALA A 14 -3.51 -9.45 10.46
C ALA A 14 -3.45 -9.32 11.99
N LEU A 15 -4.52 -9.70 12.69
CA LEU A 15 -4.56 -9.70 14.15
C LEU A 15 -3.58 -10.72 14.75
N ASP A 16 -3.48 -11.92 14.16
CA ASP A 16 -2.56 -12.97 14.60
C ASP A 16 -1.09 -12.53 14.43
N LEU A 17 -0.81 -11.70 13.43
CA LEU A 17 0.48 -11.06 13.20
C LEU A 17 0.73 -9.81 14.07
N GLY A 18 -0.21 -9.45 14.96
CA GLY A 18 -0.11 -8.27 15.83
C GLY A 18 -0.32 -6.93 15.10
N LEU A 19 -0.95 -6.95 13.93
CA LEU A 19 -1.24 -5.77 13.12
C LEU A 19 -2.68 -5.29 13.36
N ASP A 20 -2.89 -3.97 13.35
CA ASP A 20 -4.23 -3.38 13.42
C ASP A 20 -4.85 -3.21 12.02
N PRO A 21 -5.94 -3.92 11.69
CA PRO A 21 -6.58 -3.84 10.37
C PRO A 21 -7.43 -2.57 10.24
N VAL A 22 -6.85 -1.51 9.69
CA VAL A 22 -7.54 -0.23 9.43
C VAL A 22 -8.30 -0.20 8.09
N VAL A 23 -8.85 -1.33 7.66
CA VAL A 23 -9.60 -1.43 6.39
C VAL A 23 -11.06 -1.07 6.63
N PRO A 24 -11.68 -0.22 5.79
CA PRO A 24 -13.11 0.05 5.89
C PRO A 24 -13.91 -1.20 5.50
N PRO A 25 -14.95 -1.58 6.27
CA PRO A 25 -15.83 -2.69 5.92
C PRO A 25 -16.68 -2.36 4.69
N HIS A 26 -17.16 -3.39 4.00
CA HIS A 26 -18.03 -3.24 2.85
C HIS A 26 -19.38 -2.69 3.32
N PRO A 27 -19.97 -1.72 2.61
CA PRO A 27 -21.22 -1.10 3.05
C PRO A 27 -22.38 -2.08 3.28
N LEU A 28 -22.40 -3.19 2.52
CA LEU A 28 -23.43 -4.24 2.62
C LEU A 28 -23.14 -5.31 3.68
N ARG A 29 -22.05 -5.18 4.44
CA ARG A 29 -21.68 -6.18 5.43
C ARG A 29 -22.64 -6.12 6.61
N THR A 30 -23.19 -7.27 7.02
CA THR A 30 -24.15 -7.38 8.14
C THR A 30 -23.55 -6.94 9.48
N GLN A 31 -22.25 -7.19 9.69
CA GLN A 31 -21.52 -6.84 10.90
C GLN A 31 -20.28 -6.03 10.55
N PRO A 32 -20.41 -4.70 10.36
CA PRO A 32 -19.28 -3.81 10.16
C PRO A 32 -18.50 -3.64 11.47
N TRP A 33 -17.17 -3.45 11.37
CA TRP A 33 -16.33 -3.12 12.53
C TRP A 33 -15.99 -1.64 12.56
N ALA A 34 -15.63 -1.16 13.75
CA ALA A 34 -15.01 0.15 13.90
C ALA A 34 -13.56 0.11 13.43
N TYR A 35 -13.16 1.12 12.66
CA TYR A 35 -11.78 1.30 12.20
C TYR A 35 -11.41 2.78 12.32
N ASN A 36 -10.12 3.07 12.40
CA ASN A 36 -9.65 4.45 12.46
C ASN A 36 -9.64 5.09 11.07
N THR A 37 -10.68 5.85 10.75
CA THR A 37 -10.83 6.54 9.47
C THR A 37 -9.66 7.49 9.18
N GLU A 38 -9.09 8.13 10.20
CA GLU A 38 -8.00 9.09 10.02
C GLU A 38 -6.71 8.39 9.59
N ILE A 39 -6.39 7.25 10.20
CA ILE A 39 -5.27 6.42 9.75
C ILE A 39 -5.53 5.88 8.33
N TYR A 40 -6.76 5.49 8.02
CA TYR A 40 -7.10 5.02 6.67
C TYR A 40 -6.88 6.10 5.60
N LYS A 41 -7.19 7.38 5.88
CA LYS A 41 -6.94 8.49 4.94
C LYS A 41 -5.46 8.63 4.56
N ARG A 42 -4.55 8.36 5.49
CA ARG A 42 -3.09 8.44 5.24
C ARG A 42 -2.60 7.47 4.17
N ARG A 43 -3.36 6.41 3.85
CA ARG A 43 -3.09 5.51 2.71
C ARG A 43 -2.94 6.26 1.39
N ASN A 44 -3.71 7.33 1.18
CA ASN A 44 -3.67 8.12 -0.06
C ASN A 44 -2.29 8.78 -0.28
N GLU A 45 -1.53 9.09 0.77
CA GLU A 45 -0.16 9.61 0.64
C GLU A 45 0.75 8.56 0.01
N ILE A 46 0.66 7.32 0.49
CA ILE A 46 1.39 6.17 -0.03
C ILE A 46 0.97 5.88 -1.48
N GLU A 47 -0.32 5.90 -1.79
CA GLU A 47 -0.81 5.67 -3.16
C GLU A 47 -0.33 6.74 -4.14
N ARG A 48 -0.32 8.00 -3.72
CA ARG A 48 0.22 9.10 -4.52
C ARG A 48 1.72 8.93 -4.75
N LEU A 49 2.48 8.47 -3.74
CA LEU A 49 3.89 8.13 -3.90
C LEU A 49 4.07 7.03 -4.96
N PHE A 50 3.34 5.92 -4.85
CA PHE A 50 3.41 4.84 -5.83
C PHE A 50 2.99 5.31 -7.23
N ARG A 51 2.00 6.19 -7.35
CA ARG A 51 1.61 6.78 -8.63
C ARG A 51 2.78 7.52 -9.28
N ARG A 52 3.55 8.29 -8.51
CA ARG A 52 4.73 9.04 -9.01
C ARG A 52 5.88 8.09 -9.34
N LEU A 53 6.14 7.09 -8.50
CA LEU A 53 7.13 6.04 -8.79
C LEU A 53 6.80 5.26 -10.08
N LYS A 54 5.52 5.01 -10.35
CA LYS A 54 5.07 4.38 -11.60
C LYS A 54 5.25 5.28 -12.84
N GLY A 55 5.54 6.57 -12.67
CA GLY A 55 5.95 7.45 -13.77
C GLY A 55 7.34 7.07 -14.33
N PHE A 56 8.18 6.44 -13.52
CA PHE A 56 9.47 5.91 -13.97
C PHE A 56 9.25 4.58 -14.70
N ARG A 57 9.30 4.59 -16.03
CA ARG A 57 9.03 3.41 -16.88
C ARG A 57 9.84 2.16 -16.46
N ARG A 58 11.10 2.34 -16.08
CA ARG A 58 12.00 1.28 -15.60
C ARG A 58 11.47 0.58 -14.34
N ILE A 59 10.91 1.36 -13.41
CA ILE A 59 10.30 0.86 -12.17
C ILE A 59 8.95 0.21 -12.48
N PHE A 60 8.08 0.90 -13.22
CA PHE A 60 6.74 0.43 -13.53
C PHE A 60 6.72 -0.95 -14.21
N SER A 61 7.54 -1.15 -15.24
CA SER A 61 7.60 -2.40 -16.00
C SER A 61 8.61 -3.41 -15.44
N ARG A 62 9.32 -3.08 -14.35
CA ARG A 62 10.44 -3.86 -13.79
C ARG A 62 11.41 -4.34 -14.88
N PHE A 63 12.07 -3.40 -15.56
CA PHE A 63 13.02 -3.75 -16.62
C PHE A 63 14.34 -4.35 -16.10
N ASP A 64 14.70 -4.08 -14.85
CA ASP A 64 15.92 -4.61 -14.27
C ASP A 64 15.73 -6.07 -13.84
N LYS A 65 16.52 -6.97 -14.41
CA LYS A 65 16.48 -8.41 -14.11
C LYS A 65 17.03 -8.75 -12.73
N LEU A 66 18.02 -7.98 -12.26
CA LEU A 66 18.65 -8.18 -10.96
C LEU A 66 17.93 -7.35 -9.90
N ASP A 67 17.55 -7.99 -8.80
CA ASP A 67 16.82 -7.34 -7.71
C ASP A 67 17.60 -6.18 -7.09
N VAL A 68 18.94 -6.30 -7.01
CA VAL A 68 19.82 -5.21 -6.55
C VAL A 68 19.75 -3.98 -7.44
N MET A 69 19.65 -4.16 -8.76
CA MET A 69 19.54 -3.05 -9.71
C MET A 69 18.16 -2.41 -9.63
N PHE A 70 17.11 -3.23 -9.56
CA PHE A 70 15.75 -2.74 -9.37
C PHE A 70 15.61 -1.92 -8.08
N ALA A 71 16.16 -2.44 -6.97
CA ALA A 71 16.20 -1.74 -5.69
C ALA A 71 16.97 -0.41 -5.81
N ALA A 72 18.14 -0.39 -6.46
CA ALA A 72 18.91 0.83 -6.65
C ALA A 72 18.10 1.91 -7.39
N PHE A 73 17.34 1.55 -8.42
CA PHE A 73 16.46 2.48 -9.12
C PHE A 73 15.27 2.95 -8.29
N ILE A 74 14.71 2.10 -7.41
CA ILE A 74 13.70 2.55 -6.43
C ILE A 74 14.28 3.62 -5.52
N HIS A 75 15.47 3.39 -4.94
CA HIS A 75 16.12 4.38 -4.06
C HIS A 75 16.40 5.67 -4.81
N PHE A 76 16.92 5.59 -6.04
CA PHE A 76 17.13 6.75 -6.90
C PHE A 76 15.84 7.54 -7.13
N ALA A 77 14.74 6.87 -7.49
CA ALA A 77 13.46 7.54 -7.70
C ALA A 77 12.90 8.18 -6.42
N LEU A 78 13.09 7.54 -5.25
CA LEU A 78 12.71 8.11 -3.96
C LEU A 78 13.53 9.37 -3.62
N ILE A 79 14.85 9.36 -3.91
CA ILE A 79 15.71 10.54 -3.72
C ILE A 79 15.23 11.67 -4.63
N VAL A 80 15.02 11.40 -5.92
CA VAL A 80 14.52 12.40 -6.88
C VAL A 80 13.17 12.96 -6.43
N GLU A 81 12.27 12.10 -5.97
CA GLU A 81 10.95 12.52 -5.47
C GLU A 81 11.05 13.36 -4.19
N SER A 82 12.04 13.12 -3.33
CA SER A 82 12.26 13.91 -2.11
C SER A 82 12.83 15.30 -2.35
N LEU A 83 13.45 15.53 -3.52
CA LEU A 83 14.05 16.81 -3.92
C LEU A 83 13.09 17.72 -4.69
N ARG A 84 11.86 17.25 -4.96
CA ARG A 84 10.81 18.01 -5.65
C ARG A 84 9.97 18.79 -4.64
#